data_AF-F1KTS4-F1
#
_entry.id   AF-F1KTS4-F1
#
_cell.length_a   1.000
_cell.length_b   1.000
_cell.length_c   1.000
_cell.angle_alpha   90.00
_cell.angle_beta   90.00
_cell.angle_gamma   90.00
#
_symmetry.space_group_name_H-M   'P 1'
#
loop_
_entity.id
_entity.type
_entity.pdbx_description
1 polymer ?
#
loop_
_entity_poly.entity_id
_entity_poly.type
_entity_poly.pdbx_seq_one_letter_code
_entity_poly.pdbx_strand_id
1 'polypeptide(L)'
;MSAKQRQRSSARSVTTSSSSRTEYPVSVNTDESSESFSISMMSPNRQTRLLEKETLSNLNDRLAVYIDRVRQLEMENARLNVRINESEVVEKKEREDLVARYETKIKELRDFMDEALKDKTRLNMDAKTALAERDNLRAKIGKLEKDLKQSEKSRLSVESLIQDLQARVNSADNMRKHLEDENKGLAAENAELKRQLEVLRKQVEDEAIVNTALHNQNQSLKEDYEFLKKTHEGQLEEIHRKRQVEMTTTAREIERTYESRLQEQLQAMRAEFDARLNKNRRDIDETYKNKMNEANEARQQANQAREESARLRLRIHELEKTAGANESRVEALNKKISDLENQLRFVRDDADVRLQQRDSRIAELQQEIDRILSEYQDLFELKVQLDTELRAYQSLLEGEESRLNISQQSSVSSSGLGGHGGGDAGSSRIAAYSSSQLGGSPRRSVKRKRFIASDNSSFFRNTAKTYKTTANSDCDVEIDAHDTNGKFVRLINKGEEAVSIGQWSIKSVASERETVYKFHSRQLIKPGDTITVWSADSGEKSAPPSQLVMKNQQWPAGDHVKTVLVDPEGAEMAMRESVAELQVGSFGQDDEQDPDQRCSLM
;
A
#
# COMPACT_ATOMS: atom_id res chain seq x y z
N MET A 1 -84.42 21.08 95.02
CA MET A 1 -85.28 21.43 96.18
C MET A 1 -86.64 21.83 95.63
N SER A 2 -87.74 21.28 96.16
CA SER A 2 -88.49 21.83 97.31
C SER A 2 -88.96 23.27 97.02
N ALA A 3 -90.20 23.57 96.66
CA ALA A 3 -91.50 23.29 97.31
C ALA A 3 -91.85 24.25 98.46
N LYS A 4 -93.14 24.64 98.51
CA LYS A 4 -93.87 25.34 99.58
C LYS A 4 -93.46 26.77 99.92
N GLN A 5 -94.31 27.71 99.51
CA GLN A 5 -94.73 28.83 100.34
C GLN A 5 -96.21 29.11 100.05
N ARG A 6 -97.14 29.28 100.99
CA ARG A 6 -97.34 28.85 102.39
C ARG A 6 -98.83 29.20 102.66
N GLN A 7 -99.60 28.32 103.30
CA GLN A 7 -100.84 28.76 103.97
C GLN A 7 -100.45 29.64 105.20
N ARG A 8 -101.33 30.31 105.96
CA ARG A 8 -102.75 30.07 106.28
C ARG A 8 -103.30 31.24 107.11
N SER A 9 -104.63 31.50 107.07
CA SER A 9 -105.50 31.99 108.19
C SER A 9 -105.19 33.30 108.96
N SER A 10 -106.12 33.95 109.67
CA SER A 10 -107.60 34.10 109.61
C SER A 10 -108.04 35.11 110.71
N ALA A 11 -109.35 35.26 110.92
CA ALA A 11 -110.00 35.73 112.15
C ALA A 11 -109.92 37.23 112.53
N ARG A 12 -110.91 37.97 112.02
CA ARG A 12 -111.53 39.14 112.68
C ARG A 12 -112.28 38.68 113.94
N SER A 13 -112.14 39.37 115.08
CA SER A 13 -113.15 39.63 116.16
C SER A 13 -112.53 39.70 117.57
N VAL A 14 -112.63 40.85 118.25
CA VAL A 14 -112.82 40.94 119.72
C VAL A 14 -113.59 42.22 120.05
N THR A 15 -114.72 42.10 120.75
CA THR A 15 -115.26 43.16 121.64
C THR A 15 -115.86 42.49 122.89
N THR A 16 -115.04 42.41 123.93
CA THR A 16 -115.40 42.42 125.36
C THR A 16 -116.60 41.59 125.88
N SER A 17 -116.23 40.45 126.47
CA SER A 17 -116.62 39.98 127.82
C SER A 17 -117.08 41.07 128.84
N SER A 18 -117.89 40.80 129.88
CA SER A 18 -118.41 39.52 130.42
C SER A 18 -119.51 39.66 131.50
N SER A 19 -120.38 38.64 131.58
CA SER A 19 -120.94 38.01 132.80
C SER A 19 -121.64 38.81 133.93
N SER A 20 -122.97 38.87 133.84
CA SER A 20 -123.96 38.27 134.79
C SER A 20 -124.12 38.73 136.27
N ARG A 21 -125.41 38.93 136.65
CA ARG A 21 -126.07 38.68 137.98
C ARG A 21 -125.66 39.55 139.18
N THR A 22 -126.53 39.94 140.12
CA THR A 22 -128.02 40.08 140.20
C THR A 22 -128.35 40.89 141.45
N GLU A 23 -129.42 41.72 141.46
CA GLU A 23 -130.51 41.71 142.48
C GLU A 23 -131.50 42.90 142.35
N TYR A 24 -132.58 42.82 143.14
CA TYR A 24 -133.75 43.70 143.25
C TYR A 24 -133.52 44.81 144.33
N PRO A 25 -134.45 45.75 144.67
CA PRO A 25 -135.90 45.77 144.41
C PRO A 25 -136.56 47.12 144.04
N VAL A 26 -137.88 47.09 143.76
CA VAL A 26 -138.79 48.25 143.79
C VAL A 26 -140.13 47.88 144.44
N SER A 27 -140.46 48.56 145.54
CA SER A 27 -141.75 48.71 146.24
C SER A 27 -141.46 49.71 147.39
N VAL A 28 -142.32 50.60 147.91
CA VAL A 28 -143.76 50.59 148.21
C VAL A 28 -144.27 52.05 148.27
N ASN A 29 -145.45 52.35 147.67
CA ASN A 29 -146.38 53.50 147.92
C ASN A 29 -145.78 54.94 148.01
N THR A 30 -146.47 56.08 148.21
CA THR A 30 -147.89 56.55 148.33
C THR A 30 -147.87 58.04 147.82
N ASP A 31 -148.92 58.85 147.61
CA ASP A 31 -150.35 58.85 147.94
C ASP A 31 -151.12 59.86 147.04
N GLU A 32 -152.46 59.81 147.00
CA GLU A 32 -153.30 60.94 146.52
C GLU A 32 -154.72 60.96 147.17
N SER A 33 -155.12 62.16 147.63
CA SER A 33 -156.49 62.76 147.71
C SER A 33 -157.72 61.84 147.97
N SER A 34 -158.64 62.11 148.94
CA SER A 34 -159.49 63.34 148.99
C SER A 34 -160.42 63.46 150.23
N GLU A 35 -160.71 64.71 150.63
CA GLU A 35 -161.96 65.30 151.21
C GLU A 35 -162.78 64.78 152.45
N SER A 36 -162.86 65.65 153.47
CA SER A 36 -164.06 66.04 154.29
C SER A 36 -164.65 65.05 155.35
N PHE A 37 -165.52 65.42 156.33
CA PHE A 37 -166.22 66.68 156.73
C PHE A 37 -166.31 66.77 158.30
N SER A 38 -166.96 67.80 158.88
CA SER A 38 -166.73 68.29 160.27
C SER A 38 -167.92 68.31 161.27
N ILE A 39 -167.60 68.05 162.56
CA ILE A 39 -168.02 68.77 163.81
C ILE A 39 -169.50 68.88 164.26
N SER A 40 -169.71 68.65 165.57
CA SER A 40 -170.66 69.37 166.46
C SER A 40 -170.16 69.25 167.92
N MET A 41 -170.38 70.16 168.89
CA MET A 41 -171.39 71.23 169.09
C MET A 41 -170.82 72.46 169.84
N MET A 42 -171.61 73.56 169.90
CA MET A 42 -171.56 74.70 170.86
C MET A 42 -170.62 75.92 170.65
N SER A 43 -171.14 76.90 169.91
CA SER A 43 -171.35 78.32 170.32
C SER A 43 -170.18 79.31 170.59
N PRO A 44 -170.38 80.62 170.32
CA PRO A 44 -169.56 81.22 169.26
C PRO A 44 -169.02 82.63 169.58
N ASN A 45 -167.85 82.74 170.23
CA ASN A 45 -167.08 84.00 170.23
C ASN A 45 -165.57 83.90 170.58
N ARG A 46 -165.00 82.69 170.68
CA ARG A 46 -163.58 82.49 171.07
C ARG A 46 -162.72 81.69 170.09
N GLN A 47 -163.34 80.90 169.21
CA GLN A 47 -162.63 79.90 168.40
C GLN A 47 -161.76 80.49 167.27
N THR A 48 -162.16 81.63 166.70
CA THR A 48 -161.59 82.21 165.48
C THR A 48 -160.10 82.55 165.61
N ARG A 49 -159.62 82.91 166.81
CA ARG A 49 -158.22 83.30 167.06
C ARG A 49 -157.26 82.13 167.34
N LEU A 50 -157.74 80.90 167.51
CA LEU A 50 -156.88 79.74 167.75
C LEU A 50 -156.45 79.05 166.46
N LEU A 51 -157.41 78.80 165.55
CA LEU A 51 -157.16 78.15 164.26
C LEU A 51 -156.12 78.90 163.40
N GLU A 52 -156.16 80.23 163.40
CA GLU A 52 -155.26 81.10 162.63
C GLU A 52 -153.78 80.99 163.07
N LYS A 53 -153.52 80.62 164.33
CA LYS A 53 -152.15 80.37 164.82
C LYS A 53 -151.65 78.97 164.44
N GLU A 54 -152.55 77.99 164.42
CA GLU A 54 -152.24 76.58 164.13
C GLU A 54 -151.88 76.39 162.64
N THR A 55 -152.60 77.04 161.73
CA THR A 55 -152.29 77.02 160.29
C THR A 55 -150.92 77.63 159.97
N LEU A 56 -150.56 78.74 160.62
CA LEU A 56 -149.25 79.39 160.45
C LEU A 56 -148.08 78.54 160.97
N SER A 57 -148.28 77.73 162.03
CA SER A 57 -147.26 76.78 162.48
C SER A 57 -147.01 75.71 161.41
N ASN A 58 -148.07 75.06 160.93
CA ASN A 58 -147.99 73.98 159.94
C ASN A 58 -147.35 74.46 158.61
N LEU A 59 -147.61 75.72 158.23
CA LEU A 59 -146.95 76.35 157.08
C LEU A 59 -145.43 76.54 157.30
N ASN A 60 -145.01 76.99 158.48
CA ASN A 60 -143.60 77.13 158.85
C ASN A 60 -142.89 75.77 158.93
N ASP A 61 -143.53 74.74 159.48
CA ASP A 61 -142.96 73.39 159.57
C ASP A 61 -142.73 72.79 158.17
N ARG A 62 -143.68 73.00 157.24
CA ARG A 62 -143.51 72.68 155.81
C ARG A 62 -142.38 73.48 155.15
N LEU A 63 -142.25 74.77 155.45
CA LEU A 63 -141.14 75.59 154.96
C LEU A 63 -139.77 75.12 155.48
N ALA A 64 -139.67 74.71 156.74
CA ALA A 64 -138.44 74.17 157.31
C ALA A 64 -138.00 72.89 156.58
N VAL A 65 -138.91 71.95 156.36
CA VAL A 65 -138.66 70.74 155.57
C VAL A 65 -138.24 71.08 154.14
N TYR A 66 -138.84 72.10 153.52
CA TYR A 66 -138.44 72.58 152.19
C TYR A 66 -137.04 73.20 152.17
N ILE A 67 -136.68 74.00 153.18
CA ILE A 67 -135.37 74.64 153.32
C ILE A 67 -134.27 73.60 153.53
N ASP A 68 -134.49 72.60 154.38
CA ASP A 68 -133.51 71.52 154.58
C ASP A 68 -133.43 70.60 153.35
N ARG A 69 -134.51 70.41 152.60
CA ARG A 69 -134.46 69.71 151.30
C ARG A 69 -133.70 70.52 150.24
N VAL A 70 -133.87 71.84 150.19
CA VAL A 70 -133.08 72.72 149.32
C VAL A 70 -131.61 72.66 149.71
N ARG A 71 -131.25 72.75 151.00
CA ARG A 71 -129.87 72.58 151.47
C ARG A 71 -129.26 71.23 151.13
N GLN A 72 -130.03 70.15 151.22
CA GLN A 72 -129.59 68.83 150.74
C GLN A 72 -129.28 68.87 149.24
N LEU A 73 -130.16 69.45 148.43
CA LEU A 73 -129.97 69.58 146.97
C LEU A 73 -128.84 70.55 146.61
N GLU A 74 -128.56 71.58 147.41
CA GLU A 74 -127.42 72.48 147.25
C GLU A 74 -126.10 71.78 147.57
N MET A 75 -126.03 71.02 148.69
CA MET A 75 -124.87 70.19 149.01
C MET A 75 -124.66 69.06 148.01
N GLU A 76 -125.73 68.47 147.50
CA GLU A 76 -125.70 67.43 146.47
C GLU A 76 -125.23 68.01 145.13
N ASN A 77 -125.75 69.17 144.69
CA ASN A 77 -125.25 69.88 143.52
C ASN A 77 -123.78 70.31 143.67
N ALA A 78 -123.37 70.81 144.84
CA ALA A 78 -121.97 71.14 145.09
C ALA A 78 -121.07 69.90 144.99
N ARG A 79 -121.50 68.76 145.54
CA ARG A 79 -120.79 67.48 145.45
C ARG A 79 -120.76 66.93 144.02
N LEU A 80 -121.85 67.07 143.26
CA LEU A 80 -121.93 66.68 141.85
C LEU A 80 -121.01 67.58 141.00
N ASN A 81 -121.00 68.89 141.21
CA ASN A 81 -120.11 69.82 140.52
C ASN A 81 -118.63 69.53 140.81
N VAL A 82 -118.27 69.19 142.06
CA VAL A 82 -116.91 68.73 142.39
C VAL A 82 -116.59 67.44 141.64
N ARG A 83 -117.48 66.44 141.66
CA ARG A 83 -117.28 65.17 140.92
C ARG A 83 -117.18 65.37 139.40
N ILE A 84 -117.97 66.28 138.83
CA ILE A 84 -117.92 66.64 137.40
C ILE A 84 -116.56 67.27 137.07
N ASN A 85 -116.09 68.23 137.87
CA ASN A 85 -114.76 68.83 137.72
C ASN A 85 -113.64 67.79 137.88
N GLU A 86 -113.75 66.87 138.84
CA GLU A 86 -112.81 65.75 139.03
C GLU A 86 -112.79 64.85 137.79
N SER A 87 -113.96 64.44 137.27
CA SER A 87 -114.03 63.63 136.05
C SER A 87 -113.52 64.38 134.82
N GLU A 88 -113.81 65.67 134.66
CA GLU A 88 -113.29 66.48 133.56
C GLU A 88 -111.76 66.59 133.60
N VAL A 89 -111.17 66.74 134.80
CA VAL A 89 -109.71 66.81 134.96
C VAL A 89 -109.07 65.44 134.70
N VAL A 90 -109.70 64.34 135.14
CA VAL A 90 -109.25 62.98 134.84
C VAL A 90 -109.35 62.70 133.34
N GLU A 91 -110.49 62.98 132.68
CA GLU A 91 -110.65 62.79 131.23
C GLU A 91 -109.67 63.65 130.41
N LYS A 92 -109.44 64.91 130.80
CA LYS A 92 -108.43 65.77 130.15
C LYS A 92 -107.04 65.17 130.30
N LYS A 93 -106.67 64.71 131.51
CA LYS A 93 -105.37 64.08 131.76
C LYS A 93 -105.22 62.74 131.02
N GLU A 94 -106.24 61.87 131.02
CA GLU A 94 -106.20 60.60 130.28
C GLU A 94 -106.08 60.84 128.78
N ARG A 95 -106.73 61.90 128.26
CA ARG A 95 -106.58 62.35 126.87
C ARG A 95 -105.17 62.87 126.58
N GLU A 96 -104.57 63.65 127.47
CA GLU A 96 -103.19 64.13 127.37
C GLU A 96 -102.17 62.98 127.45
N ASP A 97 -102.32 62.05 128.41
CA ASP A 97 -101.52 60.84 128.54
C ASP A 97 -101.65 59.94 127.29
N LEU A 98 -102.84 59.84 126.71
CA LEU A 98 -103.09 59.07 125.49
C LEU A 98 -102.46 59.75 124.26
N VAL A 99 -102.58 61.08 124.14
CA VAL A 99 -101.89 61.87 123.11
C VAL A 99 -100.39 61.71 123.24
N ALA A 100 -99.80 61.88 124.42
CA ALA A 100 -98.36 61.73 124.65
C ALA A 100 -97.85 60.32 124.30
N ARG A 101 -98.63 59.26 124.59
CA ARG A 101 -98.32 57.89 124.15
C ARG A 101 -98.36 57.75 122.63
N TYR A 102 -99.36 58.32 121.96
CA TYR A 102 -99.44 58.30 120.50
C TYR A 102 -98.34 59.15 119.84
N GLU A 103 -98.00 60.31 120.37
CA GLU A 103 -96.89 61.15 119.90
C GLU A 103 -95.54 60.43 120.07
N THR A 104 -95.32 59.76 121.21
CA THR A 104 -94.15 58.91 121.42
C THR A 104 -94.10 57.77 120.39
N LYS A 105 -95.22 57.08 120.16
CA LYS A 105 -95.31 56.01 119.15
C LYS A 105 -95.12 56.52 117.72
N ILE A 106 -95.62 57.71 117.39
CA ILE A 106 -95.41 58.39 116.10
C ILE A 106 -93.93 58.78 115.95
N LYS A 107 -93.27 59.23 117.01
CA LYS A 107 -91.83 59.50 117.00
C LYS A 107 -91.02 58.22 116.77
N GLU A 108 -91.27 57.15 117.54
CA GLU A 108 -90.60 55.85 117.33
C GLU A 108 -90.78 55.33 115.89
N LEU A 109 -91.96 55.51 115.30
CA LEU A 109 -92.23 55.10 113.91
C LEU A 109 -91.52 55.99 112.89
N ARG A 110 -91.31 57.28 113.18
CA ARG A 110 -90.48 58.18 112.36
C ARG A 110 -89.00 57.82 112.48
N ASP A 111 -88.49 57.68 113.71
CA ASP A 111 -87.10 57.30 113.98
C ASP A 111 -86.75 55.96 113.30
N PHE A 112 -87.66 54.96 113.36
CA PHE A 112 -87.51 53.69 112.65
C PHE A 112 -87.59 53.81 111.12
N MET A 113 -88.49 54.66 110.60
CA MET A 113 -88.59 54.93 109.16
C MET A 113 -87.31 55.62 108.64
N ASP A 114 -86.77 56.59 109.38
CA ASP A 114 -85.56 57.32 109.02
C ASP A 114 -84.32 56.41 109.09
N GLU A 115 -84.23 55.49 110.05
CA GLU A 115 -83.17 54.48 110.07
C GLU A 115 -83.31 53.48 108.91
N ALA A 116 -84.52 53.00 108.62
CA ALA A 116 -84.77 52.16 107.45
C ALA A 116 -84.47 52.88 106.12
N LEU A 117 -84.64 54.20 106.06
CA LEU A 117 -84.24 55.03 104.92
C LEU A 117 -82.70 55.17 104.83
N LYS A 118 -82.00 55.39 105.95
CA LYS A 118 -80.52 55.36 105.99
C LYS A 118 -80.00 54.02 105.48
N ASP A 119 -80.51 52.91 106.00
CA ASP A 119 -80.12 51.56 105.58
C ASP A 119 -80.40 51.30 104.10
N LYS A 120 -81.57 51.72 103.61
CA LYS A 120 -81.89 51.67 102.18
C LYS A 120 -80.92 52.51 101.33
N THR A 121 -80.46 53.67 101.81
CA THR A 121 -79.45 54.46 101.08
C THR A 121 -78.06 53.81 101.13
N ARG A 122 -77.64 53.26 102.27
CA ARG A 122 -76.39 52.50 102.45
C ARG A 122 -76.33 51.32 101.49
N LEU A 123 -77.30 50.41 101.58
CA LEU A 123 -77.38 49.22 100.73
C LEU A 123 -77.48 49.56 99.22
N ASN A 124 -78.07 50.70 98.87
CA ASN A 124 -78.10 51.20 97.48
C ASN A 124 -76.75 51.78 97.03
N MET A 125 -75.94 52.35 97.93
CA MET A 125 -74.55 52.71 97.63
C MET A 125 -73.67 51.46 97.49
N ASP A 126 -73.79 50.51 98.42
CA ASP A 126 -73.03 49.24 98.39
C ASP A 126 -73.37 48.40 97.15
N ALA A 127 -74.64 48.36 96.74
CA ALA A 127 -75.04 47.72 95.48
C ALA A 127 -74.43 48.43 94.25
N LYS A 128 -74.33 49.77 94.26
CA LYS A 128 -73.71 50.53 93.16
C LYS A 128 -72.20 50.34 93.09
N THR A 129 -71.49 50.31 94.22
CA THR A 129 -70.04 50.05 94.23
C THR A 129 -69.73 48.62 93.78
N ALA A 130 -70.46 47.62 94.27
CA ALA A 130 -70.32 46.23 93.82
C ALA A 130 -70.64 46.04 92.32
N LEU A 131 -71.65 46.75 91.78
CA LEU A 131 -71.93 46.75 90.34
C LEU A 131 -70.81 47.40 89.52
N ALA A 132 -70.25 48.53 89.99
CA ALA A 132 -69.12 49.19 89.33
C ALA A 132 -67.84 48.34 89.37
N GLU A 133 -67.57 47.65 90.48
CA GLU A 133 -66.46 46.69 90.58
C GLU A 133 -66.67 45.50 89.64
N ARG A 134 -67.86 44.89 89.63
CA ARG A 134 -68.24 43.82 88.69
C ARG A 134 -67.96 44.22 87.24
N ASP A 135 -68.36 45.44 86.85
CA ASP A 135 -68.23 45.89 85.46
C ASP A 135 -66.78 46.25 85.10
N ASN A 136 -65.99 46.75 86.07
CA ASN A 136 -64.54 46.91 85.92
C ASN A 136 -63.82 45.55 85.78
N LEU A 137 -64.14 44.57 86.64
CA LEU A 137 -63.62 43.21 86.54
C LEU A 137 -64.01 42.54 85.22
N ARG A 138 -65.26 42.71 84.76
CA ARG A 138 -65.73 42.22 83.46
C ARG A 138 -64.97 42.88 82.30
N ALA A 139 -64.70 44.18 82.37
CA ALA A 139 -63.87 44.87 81.39
C ALA A 139 -62.40 44.41 81.42
N LYS A 140 -61.85 44.06 82.60
CA LYS A 140 -60.51 43.51 82.75
C LYS A 140 -60.40 42.09 82.17
N ILE A 141 -61.38 41.23 82.45
CA ILE A 141 -61.48 39.88 81.85
C ILE A 141 -61.59 39.99 80.33
N GLY A 142 -62.47 40.85 79.81
CA GLY A 142 -62.63 41.08 78.37
C GLY A 142 -61.45 41.76 77.66
N LYS A 143 -60.44 42.25 78.40
CA LYS A 143 -59.11 42.61 77.86
C LYS A 143 -58.20 41.38 77.84
N LEU A 144 -58.03 40.72 78.99
CA LEU A 144 -57.18 39.54 79.14
C LEU A 144 -57.57 38.40 78.16
N GLU A 145 -58.86 38.20 77.87
CA GLU A 145 -59.32 37.24 76.86
C GLU A 145 -58.89 37.61 75.43
N LYS A 146 -58.77 38.90 75.10
CA LYS A 146 -58.29 39.36 73.79
C LYS A 146 -56.78 39.24 73.70
N ASP A 147 -56.08 39.63 74.77
CA ASP A 147 -54.62 39.55 74.87
C ASP A 147 -54.16 38.08 74.79
N LEU A 148 -54.89 37.17 75.46
CA LEU A 148 -54.68 35.72 75.37
C LEU A 148 -54.90 35.22 73.93
N LYS A 149 -56.04 35.50 73.29
CA LYS A 149 -56.33 35.06 71.91
C LYS A 149 -55.33 35.61 70.89
N GLN A 150 -54.85 36.83 71.08
CA GLN A 150 -53.81 37.42 70.24
C GLN A 150 -52.45 36.72 70.47
N SER A 151 -52.11 36.41 71.72
CA SER A 151 -50.91 35.62 72.07
C SER A 151 -50.97 34.20 71.50
N GLU A 152 -52.11 33.51 71.62
CA GLU A 152 -52.34 32.17 71.04
C GLU A 152 -52.19 32.17 69.51
N LYS A 153 -52.77 33.16 68.83
CA LYS A 153 -52.60 33.35 67.38
C LYS A 153 -51.14 33.58 67.00
N SER A 154 -50.43 34.42 67.75
CA SER A 154 -48.99 34.66 67.54
C SER A 154 -48.17 33.40 67.78
N ARG A 155 -48.47 32.63 68.83
CA ARG A 155 -47.82 31.34 69.15
C ARG A 155 -47.98 30.33 68.01
N LEU A 156 -49.20 30.15 67.51
CA LEU A 156 -49.49 29.27 66.37
C LEU A 156 -48.79 29.72 65.08
N SER A 157 -48.71 31.03 64.83
CA SER A 157 -47.97 31.57 63.68
C SER A 157 -46.46 31.31 63.77
N VAL A 158 -45.87 31.37 64.97
CA VAL A 158 -44.46 31.04 65.20
C VAL A 158 -44.24 29.52 65.10
N GLU A 159 -45.17 28.71 65.60
CA GLU A 159 -45.08 27.25 65.55
C GLU A 159 -45.14 26.71 64.11
N SER A 160 -45.98 27.28 63.25
CA SER A 160 -45.96 27.00 61.80
C SER A 160 -44.60 27.36 61.18
N LEU A 161 -44.07 28.55 61.49
CA LEU A 161 -42.78 28.99 60.96
C LEU A 161 -41.62 28.10 61.43
N ILE A 162 -41.67 27.58 62.66
CA ILE A 162 -40.69 26.60 63.16
C ILE A 162 -40.77 25.29 62.36
N GLN A 163 -41.97 24.80 62.07
CA GLN A 163 -42.16 23.59 61.24
C GLN A 163 -41.65 23.80 59.81
N ASP A 164 -41.96 24.94 59.18
CA ASP A 164 -41.48 25.29 57.84
C ASP A 164 -39.94 25.41 57.79
N LEU A 165 -39.34 26.07 58.79
CA LEU A 165 -37.88 26.19 58.90
C LEU A 165 -37.22 24.84 59.16
N GLN A 166 -37.80 23.99 60.01
CA GLN A 166 -37.24 22.67 60.30
C GLN A 166 -37.34 21.72 59.10
N ALA A 167 -38.43 21.79 58.32
CA ALA A 167 -38.54 21.10 57.04
C ALA A 167 -37.47 21.57 56.03
N ARG A 168 -37.22 22.88 55.95
CA ARG A 168 -36.14 23.45 55.11
C ARG A 168 -34.74 23.04 55.57
N VAL A 169 -34.48 23.00 56.88
CA VAL A 169 -33.20 22.51 57.43
C VAL A 169 -32.99 21.04 57.08
N ASN A 170 -33.99 20.18 57.31
CA ASN A 170 -33.92 18.76 56.97
C ASN A 170 -33.66 18.53 55.47
N SER A 171 -34.31 19.32 54.60
CA SER A 171 -34.09 19.28 53.14
C SER A 171 -32.67 19.71 52.77
N ALA A 172 -32.16 20.81 53.36
CA ALA A 172 -30.80 21.29 53.12
C ALA A 172 -29.72 20.31 53.62
N ASP A 173 -29.93 19.67 54.79
CA ASP A 173 -29.00 18.67 55.33
C ASP A 173 -28.96 17.39 54.49
N ASN A 174 -30.09 16.98 53.91
CA ASN A 174 -30.14 15.85 52.99
C ASN A 174 -29.42 16.17 51.67
N MET A 175 -29.61 17.38 51.13
CA MET A 175 -28.86 17.83 49.95
C MET A 175 -27.36 17.95 50.22
N ARG A 176 -26.97 18.47 51.40
CA ARG A 176 -25.58 18.55 51.84
C ARG A 176 -24.93 17.17 51.89
N LYS A 177 -25.60 16.16 52.48
CA LYS A 177 -25.11 14.78 52.53
C LYS A 177 -24.92 14.17 51.13
N HIS A 178 -25.89 14.36 50.23
CA HIS A 178 -25.76 13.91 48.84
C HIS A 178 -24.52 14.50 48.17
N LEU A 179 -24.32 15.82 48.27
CA LEU A 179 -23.15 16.50 47.71
C LEU A 179 -21.83 16.08 48.40
N GLU A 180 -21.85 15.78 49.69
CA GLU A 180 -20.69 15.24 50.42
C GLU A 180 -20.33 13.82 49.96
N ASP A 181 -21.30 12.96 49.70
CA ASP A 181 -21.06 11.59 49.21
C ASP A 181 -20.66 11.56 47.72
N GLU A 182 -21.27 12.42 46.89
CA GLU A 182 -20.86 12.66 45.50
C GLU A 182 -19.42 13.17 45.42
N ASN A 183 -19.05 14.15 46.25
CA ASN A 183 -17.69 14.70 46.32
C ASN A 183 -16.67 13.65 46.84
N LYS A 184 -17.05 12.75 47.75
CA LYS A 184 -16.21 11.60 48.14
C LYS A 184 -15.98 10.65 46.96
N GLY A 185 -17.02 10.38 46.16
CA GLY A 185 -16.92 9.58 44.94
C GLY A 185 -15.95 10.20 43.93
N LEU A 186 -16.16 11.47 43.59
CA LEU A 186 -15.29 12.23 42.68
C LEU A 186 -13.85 12.35 43.18
N ALA A 187 -13.64 12.45 44.50
CA ALA A 187 -12.31 12.46 45.10
C ALA A 187 -11.60 11.09 44.99
N ALA A 188 -12.33 9.98 45.17
CA ALA A 188 -11.80 8.63 44.99
C ALA A 188 -11.46 8.34 43.51
N GLU A 189 -12.33 8.72 42.58
CA GLU A 189 -12.07 8.65 41.14
C GLU A 189 -10.84 9.48 40.75
N ASN A 190 -10.72 10.71 41.24
CA ASN A 190 -9.54 11.56 41.02
C ASN A 190 -8.25 10.94 41.59
N ALA A 191 -8.32 10.20 42.70
CA ALA A 191 -7.16 9.51 43.26
C ALA A 191 -6.73 8.32 42.39
N GLU A 192 -7.68 7.53 41.90
CA GLU A 192 -7.41 6.40 41.01
C GLU A 192 -6.91 6.86 39.63
N LEU A 193 -7.51 7.89 39.02
CA LEU A 193 -7.04 8.48 37.77
C LEU A 193 -5.61 9.04 37.91
N LYS A 194 -5.26 9.67 39.04
CA LYS A 194 -3.88 10.11 39.31
C LYS A 194 -2.92 8.92 39.44
N ARG A 195 -3.34 7.83 40.09
CA ARG A 195 -2.56 6.59 40.20
C ARG A 195 -2.32 5.95 38.82
N GLN A 196 -3.33 5.93 37.96
CA GLN A 196 -3.22 5.43 36.59
C GLN A 196 -2.29 6.29 35.74
N LEU A 197 -2.40 7.63 35.81
CA LEU A 197 -1.50 8.55 35.12
C LEU A 197 -0.03 8.36 35.55
N GLU A 198 0.23 8.11 36.84
CA GLU A 198 1.59 7.89 37.33
C GLU A 198 2.18 6.54 36.87
N VAL A 199 1.35 5.48 36.82
CA VAL A 199 1.75 4.19 36.21
C VAL A 199 2.06 4.36 34.72
N LEU A 200 1.22 5.07 33.97
CA LEU A 200 1.41 5.32 32.53
C LEU A 200 2.66 6.17 32.26
N ARG A 201 2.94 7.20 33.08
CA ARG A 201 4.19 7.98 33.02
C ARG A 201 5.40 7.08 33.18
N LYS A 202 5.42 6.25 34.23
CA LYS A 202 6.53 5.34 34.47
C LYS A 202 6.69 4.35 33.31
N GLN A 203 5.60 3.82 32.75
CA GLN A 203 5.67 2.96 31.57
C GLN A 203 6.31 3.66 30.36
N VAL A 204 6.00 4.93 30.11
CA VAL A 204 6.65 5.73 29.05
C VAL A 204 8.13 5.99 29.34
N GLU A 205 8.51 6.20 30.60
CA GLU A 205 9.91 6.35 31.03
C GLU A 205 10.70 5.03 30.88
N ASP A 206 10.14 3.91 31.35
CA ASP A 206 10.70 2.56 31.21
C ASP A 206 10.83 2.18 29.71
N GLU A 207 9.82 2.48 28.87
CA GLU A 207 9.89 2.28 27.41
C GLU A 207 10.91 3.18 26.72
N ALA A 208 11.10 4.43 27.15
CA ALA A 208 12.13 5.32 26.60
C ALA A 208 13.55 4.82 26.90
N ILE A 209 13.78 4.24 28.08
CA ILE A 209 15.04 3.58 28.44
C ILE A 209 15.27 2.35 27.54
N VAL A 210 14.25 1.51 27.33
CA VAL A 210 14.35 0.33 26.44
C VAL A 210 14.60 0.74 24.99
N ASN A 211 13.92 1.78 24.50
CA ASN A 211 14.07 2.29 23.12
C ASN A 211 15.48 2.84 22.89
N THR A 212 16.02 3.64 23.81
CA THR A 212 17.42 4.14 23.70
C THR A 212 18.45 3.00 23.79
N ALA A 213 18.23 1.98 24.62
CA ALA A 213 19.09 0.79 24.65
C ALA A 213 19.06 0.01 23.32
N LEU A 214 17.88 -0.22 22.75
CA LEU A 214 17.72 -0.86 21.44
C LEU A 214 18.30 -0.02 20.30
N HIS A 215 18.20 1.31 20.37
CA HIS A 215 18.82 2.21 19.40
C HIS A 215 20.35 2.08 19.43
N ASN A 216 20.96 2.10 20.62
CA ASN A 216 22.41 1.93 20.79
C ASN A 216 22.88 0.54 20.31
N GLN A 217 22.11 -0.52 20.57
CA GLN A 217 22.40 -1.86 20.05
C GLN A 217 22.31 -1.91 18.51
N ASN A 218 21.30 -1.28 17.91
CA ASN A 218 21.18 -1.18 16.46
C ASN A 218 22.33 -0.37 15.83
N GLN A 219 22.84 0.65 16.54
CA GLN A 219 23.97 1.44 16.07
C GLN A 219 25.27 0.62 16.11
N SER A 220 25.56 -0.09 17.22
CA SER A 220 26.68 -1.02 17.30
C SER A 220 26.63 -2.07 16.18
N LEU A 221 25.47 -2.70 15.95
CA LEU A 221 25.31 -3.72 14.90
C LEU A 221 25.49 -3.17 13.48
N LYS A 222 25.19 -1.88 13.24
CA LYS A 222 25.52 -1.22 11.96
C LYS A 222 27.02 -0.99 11.81
N GLU A 223 27.68 -0.51 12.86
CA GLU A 223 29.13 -0.27 12.87
C GLU A 223 29.90 -1.59 12.68
N ASP A 224 29.48 -2.67 13.35
CA ASP A 224 30.00 -4.03 13.15
C ASP A 224 29.78 -4.52 11.71
N TYR A 225 28.58 -4.29 11.14
CA TYR A 225 28.25 -4.67 9.76
C TYR A 225 29.07 -3.88 8.73
N GLU A 226 29.22 -2.57 8.90
CA GLU A 226 30.03 -1.71 8.02
C GLU A 226 31.52 -2.07 8.11
N PHE A 227 32.02 -2.37 9.31
CA PHE A 227 33.38 -2.88 9.51
C PHE A 227 33.60 -4.22 8.81
N LEU A 228 32.68 -5.18 8.98
CA LEU A 228 32.75 -6.50 8.35
C LEU A 228 32.65 -6.40 6.83
N LYS A 229 31.72 -5.58 6.31
CA LYS A 229 31.56 -5.30 4.88
C LYS A 229 32.86 -4.73 4.30
N LYS A 230 33.41 -3.68 4.91
CA LYS A 230 34.66 -3.04 4.46
C LYS A 230 35.85 -4.01 4.52
N THR A 231 35.87 -4.90 5.51
CA THR A 231 36.88 -5.97 5.63
C THR A 231 36.76 -6.99 4.49
N HIS A 232 35.55 -7.43 4.15
CA HIS A 232 35.31 -8.32 3.01
C HIS A 232 35.61 -7.64 1.66
N GLU A 233 35.25 -6.36 1.49
CA GLU A 233 35.59 -5.58 0.29
C GLU A 233 37.12 -5.49 0.12
N GLY A 234 37.86 -5.16 1.18
CA GLY A 234 39.34 -5.16 1.16
C GLY A 234 39.95 -6.55 0.90
N GLN A 235 39.35 -7.63 1.40
CA GLN A 235 39.78 -9.01 1.09
C GLN A 235 39.53 -9.37 -0.38
N LEU A 236 38.40 -8.96 -0.96
CA LEU A 236 38.10 -9.15 -2.38
C LEU A 236 39.06 -8.35 -3.26
N GLU A 237 39.35 -7.10 -2.92
CA GLU A 237 40.39 -6.30 -3.58
C GLU A 237 41.76 -6.96 -3.50
N GLU A 238 42.15 -7.51 -2.35
CA GLU A 238 43.43 -8.21 -2.21
C GLU A 238 43.49 -9.50 -3.05
N ILE A 239 42.40 -10.26 -3.12
CA ILE A 239 42.27 -11.46 -3.97
C ILE A 239 42.32 -11.08 -5.45
N HIS A 240 41.61 -10.02 -5.87
CA HIS A 240 41.68 -9.49 -7.24
C HIS A 240 43.10 -9.04 -7.59
N ARG A 241 43.77 -8.32 -6.69
CA ARG A 241 45.16 -7.90 -6.86
C ARG A 241 46.12 -9.08 -6.96
N LYS A 242 45.96 -10.11 -6.11
CA LYS A 242 46.75 -11.36 -6.18
C LYS A 242 46.57 -12.06 -7.52
N ARG A 243 45.32 -12.32 -7.93
CA ARG A 243 44.99 -12.94 -9.24
C ARG A 243 45.49 -12.11 -10.43
N GLN A 244 45.44 -10.79 -10.36
CA GLN A 244 45.95 -9.93 -11.42
C GLN A 244 47.48 -9.96 -11.50
N VAL A 245 48.18 -10.01 -10.35
CA VAL A 245 49.63 -10.25 -10.33
C VAL A 245 49.95 -11.62 -10.94
N GLU A 246 49.31 -12.70 -10.47
CA GLU A 246 49.47 -14.07 -10.98
C GLU A 246 49.22 -14.17 -12.50
N MET A 247 48.18 -13.50 -13.01
CA MET A 247 47.87 -13.40 -14.44
C MET A 247 49.00 -12.67 -15.19
N THR A 248 49.51 -11.55 -14.68
CA THR A 248 50.58 -10.80 -15.36
C THR A 248 51.98 -11.39 -15.17
N THR A 249 52.22 -12.27 -14.20
CA THR A 249 53.46 -13.04 -14.11
C THR A 249 53.41 -14.23 -15.05
N THR A 250 52.32 -15.01 -15.04
CA THR A 250 52.16 -16.14 -15.98
C THR A 250 52.12 -15.69 -17.44
N ALA A 251 51.47 -14.56 -17.76
CA ALA A 251 51.52 -13.97 -19.09
C ALA A 251 52.96 -13.61 -19.52
N ARG A 252 53.75 -12.97 -18.65
CA ARG A 252 55.17 -12.66 -18.94
C ARG A 252 56.06 -13.89 -19.05
N GLU A 253 55.78 -14.95 -18.29
CA GLU A 253 56.50 -16.23 -18.41
C GLU A 253 56.15 -16.93 -19.72
N ILE A 254 54.89 -16.86 -20.15
CA ILE A 254 54.42 -17.34 -21.45
C ILE A 254 55.08 -16.54 -22.58
N GLU A 255 55.05 -15.20 -22.53
CA GLU A 255 55.75 -14.32 -23.48
C GLU A 255 57.25 -14.66 -23.56
N ARG A 256 57.95 -14.68 -22.42
CA ARG A 256 59.39 -14.97 -22.35
C ARG A 256 59.74 -16.38 -22.84
N THR A 257 58.89 -17.38 -22.62
CA THR A 257 59.13 -18.74 -23.14
C THR A 257 58.82 -18.84 -24.63
N TYR A 258 57.83 -18.10 -25.15
CA TYR A 258 57.63 -17.96 -26.61
C TYR A 258 58.78 -17.21 -27.28
N GLU A 259 59.25 -16.08 -26.73
CA GLU A 259 60.41 -15.34 -27.22
C GLU A 259 61.67 -16.21 -27.23
N SER A 260 61.98 -16.87 -26.11
CA SER A 260 63.13 -17.77 -26.00
C SER A 260 63.09 -18.90 -27.04
N ARG A 261 61.92 -19.53 -27.21
CA ARG A 261 61.74 -20.62 -28.19
C ARG A 261 61.75 -20.12 -29.63
N LEU A 262 61.23 -18.93 -29.91
CA LEU A 262 61.31 -18.28 -31.22
C LEU A 262 62.76 -17.91 -31.56
N GLN A 263 63.50 -17.36 -30.59
CA GLN A 263 64.92 -17.06 -30.73
C GLN A 263 65.75 -18.33 -30.96
N GLU A 264 65.47 -19.42 -30.23
CA GLU A 264 66.08 -20.73 -30.44
C GLU A 264 65.80 -21.25 -31.86
N GLN A 265 64.55 -21.21 -32.33
CA GLN A 265 64.19 -21.65 -33.69
C GLN A 265 64.84 -20.77 -34.78
N LEU A 266 64.90 -19.45 -34.59
CA LEU A 266 65.60 -18.52 -35.49
C LEU A 266 67.12 -18.75 -35.49
N GLN A 267 67.71 -19.06 -34.34
CA GLN A 267 69.14 -19.36 -34.21
C GLN A 267 69.48 -20.73 -34.80
N ALA A 268 68.61 -21.74 -34.63
CA ALA A 268 68.72 -23.04 -35.29
C ALA A 268 68.60 -22.92 -36.82
N MET A 269 67.65 -22.12 -37.31
CA MET A 269 67.50 -21.83 -38.74
C MET A 269 68.74 -21.10 -39.31
N ARG A 270 69.29 -20.11 -38.58
CA ARG A 270 70.56 -19.46 -38.95
C ARG A 270 71.72 -20.47 -38.98
N ALA A 271 71.87 -21.29 -37.94
CA ALA A 271 72.89 -22.33 -37.89
C ALA A 271 72.73 -23.36 -39.02
N GLU A 272 71.50 -23.68 -39.45
CA GLU A 272 71.27 -24.55 -40.61
C GLU A 272 71.64 -23.85 -41.93
N PHE A 273 71.31 -22.57 -42.09
CA PHE A 273 71.77 -21.77 -43.25
C PHE A 273 73.30 -21.66 -43.28
N ASP A 274 73.94 -21.37 -42.15
CA ASP A 274 75.40 -21.31 -42.03
C ASP A 274 76.03 -22.69 -42.28
N ALA A 275 75.41 -23.79 -41.83
CA ALA A 275 75.87 -25.14 -42.14
C ALA A 275 75.72 -25.47 -43.63
N ARG A 276 74.61 -25.08 -44.27
CA ARG A 276 74.37 -25.22 -45.72
C ARG A 276 75.35 -24.38 -46.53
N LEU A 277 75.63 -23.14 -46.12
CA LEU A 277 76.61 -22.24 -46.74
C LEU A 277 78.04 -22.76 -46.57
N ASN A 278 78.41 -23.22 -45.37
CA ASN A 278 79.72 -23.84 -45.14
C ASN A 278 79.87 -25.17 -45.89
N LYS A 279 78.78 -25.95 -46.05
CA LYS A 279 78.80 -27.13 -46.92
C LYS A 279 79.01 -26.71 -48.38
N ASN A 280 78.17 -25.84 -48.93
CA ASN A 280 78.29 -25.35 -50.30
C ASN A 280 79.69 -24.78 -50.57
N ARG A 281 80.26 -24.03 -49.63
CA ARG A 281 81.64 -23.56 -49.68
C ARG A 281 82.67 -24.70 -49.74
N ARG A 282 82.53 -25.74 -48.90
CA ARG A 282 83.41 -26.93 -48.96
C ARG A 282 83.25 -27.69 -50.28
N ASP A 283 82.02 -27.89 -50.74
CA ASP A 283 81.71 -28.55 -52.01
C ASP A 283 82.31 -27.75 -53.20
N ILE A 284 82.33 -26.42 -53.12
CA ILE A 284 83.01 -25.50 -54.05
C ILE A 284 84.53 -25.61 -53.94
N ASP A 285 85.09 -25.48 -52.74
CA ASP A 285 86.55 -25.57 -52.48
C ASP A 285 87.10 -26.95 -52.92
N GLU A 286 86.33 -28.03 -52.70
CA GLU A 286 86.63 -29.39 -53.13
C GLU A 286 86.50 -29.57 -54.65
N THR A 287 85.46 -29.03 -55.30
CA THR A 287 85.38 -29.09 -56.77
C THR A 287 86.46 -28.25 -57.47
N TYR A 288 86.89 -27.12 -56.88
CA TYR A 288 88.09 -26.40 -57.34
C TYR A 288 89.37 -27.19 -57.12
N LYS A 289 89.54 -27.82 -55.95
CA LYS A 289 90.70 -28.68 -55.65
C LYS A 289 90.76 -29.88 -56.59
N ASN A 290 89.65 -30.53 -56.86
CA ASN A 290 89.56 -31.69 -57.75
C ASN A 290 89.86 -31.28 -59.20
N LYS A 291 89.32 -30.15 -59.70
CA LYS A 291 89.69 -29.59 -61.01
C LYS A 291 91.16 -29.20 -61.10
N MET A 292 91.76 -28.70 -60.02
CA MET A 292 93.18 -28.35 -59.99
C MET A 292 94.08 -29.60 -59.92
N ASN A 293 93.65 -30.66 -59.23
CA ASN A 293 94.31 -31.97 -59.26
C ASN A 293 94.22 -32.58 -60.67
N GLU A 294 93.03 -32.64 -61.26
CA GLU A 294 92.76 -33.11 -62.63
C GLU A 294 93.61 -32.34 -63.66
N ALA A 295 93.69 -31.00 -63.54
CA ALA A 295 94.55 -30.18 -64.40
C ALA A 295 96.06 -30.44 -64.18
N ASN A 296 96.49 -30.73 -62.95
CA ASN A 296 97.88 -31.11 -62.66
C ASN A 296 98.21 -32.54 -63.14
N GLU A 297 97.28 -33.48 -63.00
CA GLU A 297 97.41 -34.86 -63.51
C GLU A 297 97.43 -34.88 -65.03
N ALA A 298 96.53 -34.15 -65.70
CA ALA A 298 96.56 -33.97 -67.16
C ALA A 298 97.86 -33.29 -67.62
N ARG A 299 98.39 -32.31 -66.86
CA ARG A 299 99.70 -31.68 -67.12
C ARG A 299 100.86 -32.64 -66.89
N GLN A 300 100.77 -33.55 -65.93
CA GLN A 300 101.79 -34.56 -65.64
C GLN A 300 101.79 -35.66 -66.71
N GLN A 301 100.61 -36.13 -67.14
CA GLN A 301 100.45 -37.02 -68.29
C GLN A 301 100.96 -36.37 -69.58
N ALA A 302 100.67 -35.08 -69.81
CA ALA A 302 101.20 -34.35 -70.98
C ALA A 302 102.73 -34.20 -70.95
N ASN A 303 103.35 -34.14 -69.76
CA ASN A 303 104.81 -34.18 -69.62
C ASN A 303 105.36 -35.59 -69.89
N GLN A 304 104.74 -36.64 -69.35
CA GLN A 304 105.13 -38.04 -69.62
C GLN A 304 105.05 -38.37 -71.12
N ALA A 305 103.94 -38.01 -71.78
CA ALA A 305 103.77 -38.18 -73.23
C ALA A 305 104.79 -37.37 -74.05
N ARG A 306 105.30 -36.23 -73.53
CA ARG A 306 106.40 -35.48 -74.15
C ARG A 306 107.75 -36.20 -73.99
N GLU A 307 108.03 -36.79 -72.84
CA GLU A 307 109.26 -37.59 -72.63
C GLU A 307 109.25 -38.87 -73.48
N GLU A 308 108.11 -39.54 -73.60
CA GLU A 308 107.94 -40.68 -74.52
C GLU A 308 108.07 -40.26 -75.98
N SER A 309 107.47 -39.13 -76.39
CA SER A 309 107.69 -38.57 -77.73
C SER A 309 109.16 -38.24 -77.99
N ALA A 310 109.90 -37.73 -77.00
CA ALA A 310 111.34 -37.47 -77.13
C ALA A 310 112.15 -38.77 -77.31
N ARG A 311 111.84 -39.82 -76.56
CA ARG A 311 112.46 -41.15 -76.73
C ARG A 311 112.18 -41.75 -78.11
N LEU A 312 110.94 -41.66 -78.58
CA LEU A 312 110.56 -42.16 -79.92
C LEU A 312 111.26 -41.39 -81.04
N ARG A 313 111.42 -40.05 -80.94
CA ARG A 313 112.17 -39.24 -81.90
C ARG A 313 113.64 -39.66 -82.01
N LEU A 314 114.31 -39.91 -80.86
CA LEU A 314 115.68 -40.41 -80.86
C LEU A 314 115.79 -41.78 -81.54
N ARG A 315 114.81 -42.68 -81.31
CA ARG A 315 114.78 -44.00 -81.95
C ARG A 315 114.51 -43.94 -83.46
N ILE A 316 113.72 -42.97 -83.93
CA ILE A 316 113.48 -42.73 -85.36
C ILE A 316 114.78 -42.28 -86.05
N HIS A 317 115.48 -41.28 -85.51
CA HIS A 317 116.76 -40.80 -86.04
C HIS A 317 117.83 -41.92 -86.12
N GLU A 318 117.81 -42.87 -85.19
CA GLU A 318 118.72 -44.03 -85.19
C GLU A 318 118.42 -45.02 -86.34
N LEU A 319 117.13 -45.17 -86.72
CA LEU A 319 116.68 -45.99 -87.84
C LEU A 319 116.87 -45.30 -89.20
N GLU A 320 116.59 -44.00 -89.30
CA GLU A 320 116.81 -43.20 -90.52
C GLU A 320 118.27 -43.28 -91.00
N LYS A 321 119.22 -43.23 -90.06
CA LYS A 321 120.65 -43.39 -90.34
C LYS A 321 121.03 -44.76 -90.93
N THR A 322 120.31 -45.84 -90.58
CA THR A 322 120.58 -47.18 -91.13
C THR A 322 119.81 -47.46 -92.42
N ALA A 323 118.72 -46.73 -92.69
CA ALA A 323 118.01 -46.76 -93.97
C ALA A 323 118.86 -46.18 -95.12
N GLY A 324 119.35 -44.93 -95.00
CA GLY A 324 120.11 -44.27 -96.07
C GLY A 324 121.44 -44.97 -96.45
N ALA A 325 122.03 -45.70 -95.50
CA ALA A 325 123.20 -46.55 -95.74
C ALA A 325 122.90 -47.77 -96.63
N ASN A 326 121.63 -48.16 -96.78
CA ASN A 326 121.18 -49.21 -97.68
C ASN A 326 120.66 -48.67 -99.02
N GLU A 327 119.96 -47.52 -99.03
CA GLU A 327 119.44 -46.89 -100.25
C GLU A 327 120.57 -46.53 -101.24
N SER A 328 121.64 -45.91 -100.75
CA SER A 328 122.85 -45.58 -101.54
C SER A 328 123.50 -46.79 -102.22
N ARG A 329 123.32 -47.99 -101.65
CA ARG A 329 123.81 -49.27 -102.21
C ARG A 329 122.86 -49.88 -103.25
N VAL A 330 121.58 -49.49 -103.25
CA VAL A 330 120.58 -49.87 -104.27
C VAL A 330 120.73 -49.00 -105.52
N GLU A 331 120.89 -47.68 -105.37
CA GLU A 331 121.07 -46.77 -106.51
C GLU A 331 122.28 -47.13 -107.39
N ALA A 332 123.40 -47.50 -106.76
CA ALA A 332 124.62 -47.92 -107.45
C ALA A 332 124.43 -49.18 -108.33
N LEU A 333 123.49 -50.06 -107.97
CA LEU A 333 123.14 -51.25 -108.74
C LEU A 333 122.13 -50.93 -109.85
N ASN A 334 121.08 -50.17 -109.54
CA ASN A 334 120.03 -49.79 -110.50
C ASN A 334 120.60 -49.01 -111.69
N LYS A 335 121.55 -48.10 -111.45
CA LYS A 335 122.17 -47.31 -112.53
C LYS A 335 122.87 -48.20 -113.57
N LYS A 336 123.50 -49.29 -113.12
CA LYS A 336 124.20 -50.27 -113.97
C LYS A 336 123.27 -51.17 -114.78
N ILE A 337 122.00 -51.29 -114.38
CA ILE A 337 120.97 -52.01 -115.13
C ILE A 337 120.47 -51.13 -116.29
N SER A 338 120.14 -49.86 -116.02
CA SER A 338 119.58 -48.94 -117.01
C SER A 338 120.47 -48.73 -118.25
N ASP A 339 121.79 -48.62 -118.06
CA ASP A 339 122.74 -48.46 -119.18
C ASP A 339 122.73 -49.65 -120.17
N LEU A 340 122.44 -50.87 -119.69
CA LEU A 340 122.34 -52.08 -120.53
C LEU A 340 120.99 -52.18 -121.26
N GLU A 341 119.89 -51.77 -120.60
CA GLU A 341 118.55 -51.82 -121.18
C GLU A 341 118.38 -50.81 -122.33
N ASN A 342 118.97 -49.62 -122.21
CA ASN A 342 118.88 -48.57 -123.22
C ASN A 342 119.53 -48.96 -124.56
N GLN A 343 120.65 -49.69 -124.53
CA GLN A 343 121.30 -50.19 -125.75
C GLN A 343 120.44 -51.23 -126.49
N LEU A 344 119.71 -52.07 -125.74
CA LEU A 344 118.83 -53.10 -126.31
C LEU A 344 117.54 -52.54 -126.93
N ARG A 345 117.04 -51.39 -126.44
CA ARG A 345 115.87 -50.71 -127.02
C ARG A 345 116.19 -50.09 -128.39
N PHE A 346 117.26 -49.29 -128.47
CA PHE A 346 117.60 -48.52 -129.67
C PHE A 346 117.73 -49.39 -130.94
N VAL A 347 118.30 -50.59 -130.81
CA VAL A 347 118.48 -51.54 -131.92
C VAL A 347 117.16 -52.20 -132.37
N ARG A 348 116.14 -52.27 -131.49
CA ARG A 348 114.85 -52.90 -131.80
C ARG A 348 113.91 -51.92 -132.52
N ASP A 349 113.79 -50.70 -132.01
CA ASP A 349 112.82 -49.72 -132.53
C ASP A 349 113.13 -49.30 -133.99
N ASP A 350 114.41 -49.27 -134.39
CA ASP A 350 114.88 -48.98 -135.76
C ASP A 350 114.61 -50.11 -136.78
N ALA A 351 114.33 -51.34 -136.31
CA ALA A 351 113.95 -52.45 -137.18
C ALA A 351 112.45 -52.40 -137.55
N ASP A 352 111.58 -52.17 -136.56
CA ASP A 352 110.12 -52.26 -136.72
C ASP A 352 109.57 -51.16 -137.65
N VAL A 353 110.10 -49.92 -137.56
CA VAL A 353 109.70 -48.80 -138.44
C VAL A 353 109.96 -49.11 -139.92
N ARG A 354 111.04 -49.85 -140.23
CA ARG A 354 111.44 -50.18 -141.60
C ARG A 354 110.63 -51.33 -142.21
N LEU A 355 109.94 -52.12 -141.38
CA LEU A 355 108.96 -53.12 -141.83
C LEU A 355 107.62 -52.47 -142.16
N GLN A 356 107.05 -51.67 -141.25
CA GLN A 356 105.74 -51.04 -141.45
C GLN A 356 105.64 -50.23 -142.74
N GLN A 357 106.68 -49.48 -143.10
CA GLN A 357 106.72 -48.69 -144.36
C GLN A 357 106.66 -49.55 -145.63
N ARG A 358 107.11 -50.81 -145.60
CA ARG A 358 106.99 -51.73 -146.74
C ARG A 358 105.59 -52.32 -146.82
N ASP A 359 105.04 -52.75 -145.69
CA ASP A 359 103.77 -53.49 -145.65
C ASP A 359 102.59 -52.59 -146.05
N SER A 360 102.58 -51.31 -145.62
CA SER A 360 101.59 -50.33 -146.08
C SER A 360 101.60 -50.15 -147.60
N ARG A 361 102.79 -50.14 -148.22
CA ARG A 361 102.93 -49.93 -149.67
C ARG A 361 102.53 -51.17 -150.50
N ILE A 362 102.58 -52.36 -149.90
CA ILE A 362 102.07 -53.59 -150.51
C ILE A 362 100.53 -53.57 -150.50
N ALA A 363 99.91 -53.18 -149.39
CA ALA A 363 98.46 -53.13 -149.25
C ALA A 363 97.80 -52.15 -150.25
N GLU A 364 98.36 -50.94 -150.43
CA GLU A 364 97.88 -49.97 -151.44
C GLU A 364 97.85 -50.56 -152.86
N LEU A 365 98.92 -51.26 -153.25
CA LEU A 365 99.05 -51.82 -154.60
C LEU A 365 98.15 -53.03 -154.82
N GLN A 366 97.84 -53.81 -153.79
CA GLN A 366 96.87 -54.91 -153.87
C GLN A 366 95.45 -54.38 -154.08
N GLN A 367 95.06 -53.31 -153.37
CA GLN A 367 93.71 -52.77 -153.43
C GLN A 367 93.36 -52.17 -154.81
N GLU A 368 94.32 -51.56 -155.50
CA GLU A 368 94.14 -51.07 -156.88
C GLU A 368 94.08 -52.22 -157.91
N ILE A 369 94.80 -53.33 -157.67
CA ILE A 369 94.73 -54.54 -158.50
C ILE A 369 93.35 -55.20 -158.39
N ASP A 370 92.83 -55.39 -157.18
CA ASP A 370 91.51 -56.00 -156.95
C ASP A 370 90.38 -55.18 -157.62
N ARG A 371 90.50 -53.85 -157.59
CA ARG A 371 89.58 -52.95 -158.30
C ARG A 371 89.63 -53.16 -159.83
N ILE A 372 90.83 -53.14 -160.42
CA ILE A 372 90.99 -53.33 -161.87
C ILE A 372 90.52 -54.73 -162.29
N LEU A 373 90.73 -55.75 -161.46
CA LEU A 373 90.21 -57.10 -161.71
C LEU A 373 88.67 -57.13 -161.70
N SER A 374 88.00 -56.38 -160.82
CA SER A 374 86.53 -56.27 -160.83
C SER A 374 86.03 -55.57 -162.11
N GLU A 375 86.64 -54.45 -162.50
CA GLU A 375 86.28 -53.73 -163.74
C GLU A 375 86.53 -54.60 -165.01
N TYR A 376 87.48 -55.54 -164.95
CA TYR A 376 87.74 -56.52 -166.02
C TYR A 376 86.81 -57.75 -165.98
N GLN A 377 86.32 -58.13 -164.79
CA GLN A 377 85.40 -59.26 -164.61
C GLN A 377 84.02 -58.95 -165.18
N ASP A 378 83.49 -57.74 -164.95
CA ASP A 378 82.21 -57.29 -165.54
C ASP A 378 82.28 -57.29 -167.09
N LEU A 379 83.41 -56.84 -167.64
CA LEU A 379 83.67 -56.87 -169.08
C LEU A 379 83.81 -58.31 -169.62
N PHE A 380 84.34 -59.23 -168.82
CA PHE A 380 84.40 -60.65 -169.14
C PHE A 380 83.01 -61.31 -169.14
N GLU A 381 82.12 -60.98 -168.21
CA GLU A 381 80.75 -61.51 -168.22
C GLU A 381 79.94 -61.04 -169.44
N LEU A 382 80.10 -59.77 -169.85
CA LEU A 382 79.55 -59.26 -171.11
C LEU A 382 80.12 -59.99 -172.34
N LYS A 383 81.41 -60.33 -172.31
CA LYS A 383 82.07 -61.16 -173.34
C LYS A 383 81.52 -62.60 -173.32
N VAL A 384 81.21 -63.17 -172.16
CA VAL A 384 80.60 -64.51 -172.03
C VAL A 384 79.17 -64.52 -172.59
N GLN A 385 78.39 -63.44 -172.48
CA GLN A 385 77.11 -63.34 -173.18
C GLN A 385 77.28 -63.40 -174.71
N LEU A 386 78.23 -62.64 -175.27
CA LEU A 386 78.56 -62.70 -176.70
C LEU A 386 79.08 -64.09 -177.13
N ASP A 387 79.83 -64.79 -176.27
CA ASP A 387 80.21 -66.19 -176.50
C ASP A 387 79.01 -67.14 -176.52
N THR A 388 77.95 -66.89 -175.74
CA THR A 388 76.72 -67.72 -175.80
C THR A 388 75.93 -67.51 -177.08
N GLU A 389 75.92 -66.30 -177.64
CA GLU A 389 75.36 -66.03 -178.97
C GLU A 389 76.20 -66.71 -180.07
N LEU A 390 77.53 -66.62 -179.99
CA LEU A 390 78.44 -67.32 -180.92
C LEU A 390 78.31 -68.86 -180.86
N ARG A 391 78.11 -69.45 -179.68
CA ARG A 391 77.87 -70.90 -179.57
C ARG A 391 76.49 -71.32 -180.08
N ALA A 392 75.48 -70.45 -180.07
CA ALA A 392 74.22 -70.74 -180.75
C ALA A 392 74.44 -70.93 -182.27
N TYR A 393 75.41 -70.24 -182.88
CA TYR A 393 75.81 -70.47 -184.27
C TYR A 393 76.70 -71.73 -184.46
N GLN A 394 77.41 -72.20 -183.43
CA GLN A 394 78.07 -73.52 -183.44
C GLN A 394 77.10 -74.68 -183.17
N SER A 395 75.85 -74.42 -182.76
CA SER A 395 74.80 -75.45 -182.64
C SER A 395 74.30 -76.00 -183.99
N LEU A 396 74.98 -75.68 -185.09
CA LEU A 396 74.67 -76.10 -186.46
C LEU A 396 75.88 -76.69 -187.22
N LEU A 397 77.11 -76.48 -186.73
CA LEU A 397 78.36 -77.13 -187.13
C LEU A 397 79.24 -77.28 -185.88
N GLU A 398 79.60 -78.47 -185.39
CA GLU A 398 79.26 -79.84 -185.78
C GLU A 398 78.57 -80.56 -184.59
N GLY A 399 77.78 -81.62 -184.75
CA GLY A 399 77.68 -82.58 -185.86
C GLY A 399 78.31 -83.93 -185.48
N GLU A 400 79.42 -83.86 -184.74
CA GLU A 400 80.17 -84.95 -184.10
C GLU A 400 80.92 -84.34 -182.89
N GLU A 401 81.18 -85.01 -181.76
CA GLU A 401 80.69 -86.31 -181.29
C GLU A 401 80.94 -86.43 -179.76
N SER A 402 80.55 -87.56 -179.16
CA SER A 402 81.31 -88.25 -178.09
C SER A 402 81.92 -87.45 -176.92
N ARG A 403 81.16 -87.41 -175.80
CA ARG A 403 81.49 -88.04 -174.48
C ARG A 403 81.13 -87.19 -173.24
N LEU A 404 79.84 -87.15 -172.92
CA LEU A 404 79.36 -87.09 -171.53
C LEU A 404 79.56 -88.50 -170.90
N ASN A 405 79.81 -88.74 -169.60
CA ASN A 405 79.08 -88.25 -168.41
C ASN A 405 79.80 -88.59 -167.05
N ILE A 406 79.58 -87.78 -165.98
CA ILE A 406 79.34 -88.17 -164.54
C ILE A 406 80.49 -88.47 -163.47
N SER A 407 80.62 -87.61 -162.42
CA SER A 407 80.72 -87.84 -160.92
C SER A 407 82.02 -87.92 -160.00
N GLN A 408 81.94 -87.26 -158.80
CA GLN A 408 82.32 -87.63 -157.37
C GLN A 408 83.59 -87.19 -156.51
N GLN A 409 83.32 -86.69 -155.25
CA GLN A 409 83.94 -86.87 -153.87
C GLN A 409 85.19 -86.15 -153.19
N SER A 410 84.98 -85.54 -151.97
CA SER A 410 85.71 -85.67 -150.62
C SER A 410 86.78 -84.69 -149.97
N SER A 411 86.74 -84.50 -148.61
CA SER A 411 87.83 -84.16 -147.57
C SER A 411 88.31 -82.66 -147.25
N VAL A 412 88.98 -82.17 -146.14
CA VAL A 412 89.24 -82.49 -144.66
C VAL A 412 89.90 -81.34 -143.74
N SER A 413 89.52 -81.26 -142.43
CA SER A 413 90.24 -80.97 -141.10
C SER A 413 91.12 -79.71 -140.62
N SER A 414 90.80 -79.15 -139.40
CA SER A 414 91.64 -78.87 -138.15
C SER A 414 92.15 -77.47 -137.57
N SER A 415 92.06 -77.29 -136.22
CA SER A 415 92.91 -76.52 -135.20
C SER A 415 92.69 -75.02 -134.72
N GLY A 416 92.88 -74.69 -133.39
CA GLY A 416 93.28 -73.33 -132.85
C GLY A 416 92.69 -72.67 -131.51
N LEU A 417 93.54 -72.35 -130.49
CA LEU A 417 93.66 -71.17 -129.52
C LEU A 417 92.58 -70.61 -128.47
N GLY A 418 93.01 -70.31 -127.19
CA GLY A 418 92.89 -68.98 -126.48
C GLY A 418 92.03 -68.68 -125.17
N GLY A 419 92.60 -68.05 -124.08
CA GLY A 419 91.97 -66.90 -123.31
C GLY A 419 91.62 -66.83 -121.74
N HIS A 420 92.41 -66.08 -120.93
CA HIS A 420 92.12 -65.08 -119.80
C HIS A 420 91.24 -65.27 -118.48
N GLY A 421 91.64 -64.59 -117.35
CA GLY A 421 90.91 -64.32 -116.04
C GLY A 421 91.84 -64.10 -114.79
N GLY A 422 91.54 -63.58 -113.56
CA GLY A 422 90.42 -62.88 -112.86
C GLY A 422 90.67 -62.62 -111.30
N GLY A 423 89.95 -61.73 -110.56
CA GLY A 423 90.07 -61.39 -109.08
C GLY A 423 89.15 -60.21 -108.60
N ASP A 424 89.04 -59.63 -107.36
CA ASP A 424 89.50 -59.86 -105.94
C ASP A 424 88.67 -58.97 -104.90
N ALA A 425 88.95 -58.87 -103.56
CA ALA A 425 88.02 -58.34 -102.48
C ALA A 425 88.56 -57.54 -101.21
N GLY A 426 87.70 -56.81 -100.42
CA GLY A 426 88.01 -56.40 -98.99
C GLY A 426 87.36 -55.20 -98.18
N SER A 427 86.10 -55.31 -97.67
CA SER A 427 85.36 -54.74 -96.46
C SER A 427 85.78 -53.55 -95.50
N SER A 428 84.79 -52.76 -94.92
CA SER A 428 84.62 -52.41 -93.44
C SER A 428 83.57 -51.31 -92.98
N ARG A 429 83.10 -51.33 -91.69
CA ARG A 429 82.42 -50.27 -90.79
C ARG A 429 80.83 -50.17 -90.78
N ILE A 430 80.00 -49.54 -89.87
CA ILE A 430 80.10 -48.76 -88.57
C ILE A 430 78.76 -48.56 -87.70
N ALA A 431 78.85 -48.36 -86.35
CA ALA A 431 78.06 -47.54 -85.33
C ALA A 431 76.55 -47.75 -84.82
N ALA A 432 76.07 -46.89 -83.87
CA ALA A 432 75.02 -47.16 -82.81
C ALA A 432 74.05 -45.99 -82.31
N TYR A 433 73.46 -46.06 -81.08
CA TYR A 433 72.16 -45.52 -80.52
C TYR A 433 72.27 -44.36 -79.44
N SER A 434 71.27 -43.75 -78.71
CA SER A 434 69.79 -43.42 -78.71
C SER A 434 69.39 -42.56 -77.44
N SER A 435 68.12 -42.08 -77.21
CA SER A 435 67.76 -41.14 -76.07
C SER A 435 66.29 -41.05 -75.50
N SER A 436 66.14 -40.42 -74.29
CA SER A 436 65.04 -39.59 -73.66
C SER A 436 63.60 -40.04 -73.18
N GLN A 437 63.33 -39.88 -71.85
CA GLN A 437 62.19 -39.22 -71.09
C GLN A 437 60.66 -39.61 -71.05
N LEU A 438 60.08 -39.61 -69.81
CA LEU A 438 58.69 -39.30 -69.32
C LEU A 438 57.46 -40.18 -69.75
N GLY A 439 56.32 -40.34 -69.02
CA GLY A 439 55.92 -40.09 -67.60
C GLY A 439 54.37 -40.04 -67.28
N GLY A 440 53.88 -40.64 -66.17
CA GLY A 440 52.71 -40.18 -65.34
C GLY A 440 51.25 -40.74 -65.48
N SER A 441 50.62 -41.21 -64.36
CA SER A 441 49.15 -41.47 -64.14
C SER A 441 48.86 -42.15 -62.75
N PRO A 442 47.60 -42.37 -62.23
CA PRO A 442 46.39 -41.52 -62.13
C PRO A 442 45.50 -41.71 -60.82
N ARG A 443 44.36 -40.98 -60.68
CA ARG A 443 43.14 -41.26 -59.81
C ARG A 443 43.25 -41.21 -58.25
N ARG A 444 42.18 -41.23 -57.39
CA ARG A 444 40.78 -40.62 -57.37
C ARG A 444 40.00 -40.89 -56.02
N SER A 445 39.66 -39.86 -55.22
CA SER A 445 38.50 -39.73 -54.25
C SER A 445 38.25 -40.66 -53.02
N VAL A 446 37.60 -40.19 -51.91
CA VAL A 446 36.40 -40.78 -51.18
C VAL A 446 36.15 -40.41 -49.66
N LYS A 447 35.00 -39.74 -49.36
CA LYS A 447 34.00 -39.81 -48.21
C LYS A 447 34.24 -39.52 -46.68
N ARG A 448 33.33 -38.64 -46.16
CA ARG A 448 32.61 -38.59 -44.82
C ARG A 448 33.39 -38.05 -43.58
N LYS A 449 32.78 -37.52 -42.49
CA LYS A 449 31.46 -37.80 -41.83
C LYS A 449 30.91 -36.68 -40.88
N ARG A 450 29.60 -36.33 -40.99
CA ARG A 450 28.56 -36.01 -39.94
C ARG A 450 28.76 -34.96 -38.80
N PHE A 451 28.01 -33.84 -38.90
CA PHE A 451 26.94 -33.31 -38.00
C PHE A 451 27.14 -33.12 -36.46
N ILE A 452 26.88 -31.89 -35.97
CA ILE A 452 26.01 -31.53 -34.82
C ILE A 452 25.56 -30.05 -35.00
N ALA A 453 24.44 -29.65 -34.40
CA ALA A 453 23.84 -28.33 -34.58
C ALA A 453 24.40 -27.26 -33.60
N SER A 454 24.22 -25.99 -33.95
CA SER A 454 24.30 -24.86 -33.03
C SER A 454 23.13 -23.92 -33.33
N ASP A 455 22.23 -23.77 -32.35
CA ASP A 455 21.12 -22.84 -32.36
C ASP A 455 21.27 -21.94 -31.12
N ASN A 456 21.27 -20.62 -31.33
CA ASN A 456 21.05 -19.65 -30.26
C ASN A 456 20.71 -18.27 -30.86
N SER A 457 19.42 -17.98 -31.07
CA SER A 457 18.94 -16.61 -31.31
C SER A 457 17.96 -16.19 -30.21
N SER A 458 18.46 -15.41 -29.25
CA SER A 458 17.75 -15.08 -28.01
C SER A 458 16.74 -13.93 -28.16
N PHE A 459 15.58 -14.24 -28.74
CA PHE A 459 14.42 -13.34 -28.71
C PHE A 459 13.89 -13.13 -27.28
N PHE A 460 14.06 -11.92 -26.74
CA PHE A 460 13.40 -11.51 -25.50
C PHE A 460 11.92 -11.19 -25.76
N ARG A 461 11.02 -12.00 -25.17
CA ARG A 461 9.57 -11.78 -25.21
C ARG A 461 9.15 -10.84 -24.08
N ASN A 462 9.04 -9.54 -24.38
CA ASN A 462 8.41 -8.58 -23.46
C ASN A 462 6.90 -8.80 -23.40
N THR A 463 6.40 -9.44 -22.35
CA THR A 463 4.98 -9.40 -21.96
C THR A 463 4.73 -8.18 -21.08
N ALA A 464 4.14 -7.13 -21.65
CA ALA A 464 3.61 -6.01 -20.86
C ALA A 464 2.33 -6.45 -20.12
N LYS A 465 2.17 -6.01 -18.88
CA LYS A 465 0.98 -6.28 -18.05
C LYS A 465 0.10 -5.03 -18.05
N THR A 466 -0.99 -5.07 -18.80
CA THR A 466 -2.00 -4.00 -18.83
C THR A 466 -3.08 -4.26 -17.79
N TYR A 467 -3.83 -3.24 -17.41
CA TYR A 467 -4.99 -3.38 -16.50
C TYR A 467 -6.24 -2.82 -17.17
N LYS A 468 -7.30 -3.62 -17.21
CA LYS A 468 -8.64 -3.16 -17.58
C LYS A 468 -9.33 -2.67 -16.32
N THR A 469 -9.82 -1.43 -16.33
CA THR A 469 -10.48 -0.80 -15.18
C THR A 469 -11.95 -0.56 -15.48
N THR A 470 -12.83 -0.89 -14.55
CA THR A 470 -14.24 -0.48 -14.49
C THR A 470 -14.45 0.43 -13.28
N ALA A 471 -15.34 1.42 -13.41
CA ALA A 471 -15.70 2.34 -12.34
C ALA A 471 -17.18 2.70 -12.44
N ASN A 472 -17.85 2.76 -11.29
CA ASN A 472 -19.25 3.13 -11.13
C ASN A 472 -19.39 3.99 -9.87
N SER A 473 -20.32 4.95 -9.88
CA SER A 473 -20.58 5.83 -8.74
C SER A 473 -22.07 6.19 -8.68
N ASP A 474 -22.69 5.90 -7.55
CA ASP A 474 -24.10 6.18 -7.28
C ASP A 474 -24.27 7.55 -6.58
N CYS A 475 -23.19 8.35 -6.54
CA CYS A 475 -23.14 9.72 -6.05
C CYS A 475 -22.04 10.53 -6.77
N ASP A 476 -21.96 11.83 -6.48
CA ASP A 476 -20.99 12.78 -7.05
C ASP A 476 -19.51 12.48 -6.75
N VAL A 477 -19.21 11.55 -5.82
CA VAL A 477 -17.85 11.15 -5.44
C VAL A 477 -17.45 9.86 -6.14
N GLU A 478 -16.46 9.95 -7.03
CA GLU A 478 -15.89 8.81 -7.76
C GLU A 478 -14.51 8.43 -7.21
N ILE A 479 -14.16 7.14 -7.31
CA ILE A 479 -12.79 6.68 -7.08
C ILE A 479 -11.98 6.97 -8.37
N ASP A 480 -11.34 8.13 -8.43
CA ASP A 480 -10.56 8.63 -9.58
C ASP A 480 -9.41 7.72 -10.01
N ALA A 481 -8.71 7.15 -9.02
CA ALA A 481 -7.63 6.19 -9.23
C ALA A 481 -7.38 5.35 -7.97
N HIS A 482 -7.01 4.08 -8.15
CA HIS A 482 -6.24 3.33 -7.16
C HIS A 482 -4.94 2.86 -7.82
N ASP A 483 -3.86 2.76 -7.05
CA ASP A 483 -2.63 2.12 -7.50
C ASP A 483 -2.75 0.60 -7.33
N THR A 484 -2.58 -0.15 -8.42
CA THR A 484 -2.59 -1.63 -8.40
C THR A 484 -1.40 -2.22 -7.64
N ASN A 485 -0.36 -1.42 -7.37
CA ASN A 485 0.76 -1.76 -6.48
C ASN A 485 0.51 -1.36 -5.00
N GLY A 486 -0.70 -0.89 -4.65
CA GLY A 486 -1.13 -0.67 -3.27
C GLY A 486 -0.66 0.63 -2.61
N LYS A 487 -0.10 1.61 -3.33
CA LYS A 487 0.41 2.84 -2.69
C LYS A 487 -0.67 3.83 -2.28
N PHE A 488 -1.77 3.95 -3.03
CA PHE A 488 -2.85 4.89 -2.72
C PHE A 488 -4.21 4.53 -3.33
N VAL A 489 -5.26 5.11 -2.76
CA VAL A 489 -6.60 5.28 -3.37
C VAL A 489 -6.92 6.78 -3.38
N ARG A 490 -7.42 7.30 -4.51
CA ARG A 490 -7.82 8.71 -4.68
C ARG A 490 -9.30 8.81 -5.01
N LEU A 491 -10.00 9.67 -4.26
CA LEU A 491 -11.37 10.10 -4.52
C LEU A 491 -11.35 11.47 -5.22
N ILE A 492 -12.34 11.72 -6.07
CA ILE A 492 -12.65 13.03 -6.66
C ILE A 492 -14.15 13.31 -6.49
N ASN A 493 -14.50 14.56 -6.22
CA ASN A 493 -15.88 15.03 -6.34
C ASN A 493 -16.07 15.65 -7.73
N LYS A 494 -16.93 15.03 -8.55
CA LYS A 494 -17.27 15.48 -9.92
C LYS A 494 -18.61 16.24 -9.98
N GLY A 495 -19.34 16.34 -8.87
CA GLY A 495 -20.58 17.12 -8.78
C GLY A 495 -20.33 18.61 -8.55
N GLU A 496 -21.43 19.38 -8.53
CA GLU A 496 -21.42 20.83 -8.36
C GLU A 496 -21.54 21.29 -6.89
N GLU A 497 -21.84 20.37 -5.95
CA GLU A 497 -21.94 20.65 -4.50
C GLU A 497 -20.84 19.95 -3.67
N ALA A 498 -20.64 20.36 -2.41
CA ALA A 498 -19.59 19.84 -1.54
C ALA A 498 -20.07 18.64 -0.70
N VAL A 499 -19.55 17.44 -1.00
CA VAL A 499 -19.98 16.18 -0.37
C VAL A 499 -19.27 15.93 0.96
N SER A 500 -20.04 15.66 2.02
CA SER A 500 -19.55 15.34 3.36
C SER A 500 -19.39 13.82 3.53
N ILE A 501 -18.17 13.32 3.32
CA ILE A 501 -17.80 11.91 3.47
C ILE A 501 -17.38 11.53 4.90
N GLY A 502 -17.78 12.30 5.91
CA GLY A 502 -17.48 12.01 7.31
C GLY A 502 -18.10 10.68 7.77
N GLN A 503 -17.33 9.85 8.48
CA GLN A 503 -17.68 8.45 8.86
C GLN A 503 -17.80 7.44 7.71
N TRP A 504 -17.69 7.85 6.44
CA TRP A 504 -17.62 6.92 5.31
C TRP A 504 -16.33 6.10 5.39
N SER A 505 -16.26 4.99 4.64
CA SER A 505 -15.09 4.12 4.60
C SER A 505 -14.72 3.65 3.20
N ILE A 506 -13.43 3.52 2.92
CA ILE A 506 -12.93 2.85 1.71
C ILE A 506 -12.57 1.43 2.10
N LYS A 507 -13.24 0.45 1.49
CA LYS A 507 -12.94 -0.98 1.55
C LYS A 507 -12.25 -1.38 0.25
N SER A 508 -10.99 -1.82 0.33
CA SER A 508 -10.27 -2.37 -0.81
C SER A 508 -9.95 -3.85 -0.58
N VAL A 509 -10.11 -4.67 -1.61
CA VAL A 509 -9.87 -6.12 -1.59
C VAL A 509 -9.03 -6.49 -2.80
N ALA A 510 -7.93 -7.23 -2.59
CA ALA A 510 -7.19 -7.88 -3.66
C ALA A 510 -6.77 -9.30 -3.26
N SER A 511 -7.00 -10.26 -4.14
CA SER A 511 -6.88 -11.71 -3.90
C SER A 511 -7.63 -12.17 -2.64
N GLU A 512 -6.96 -12.20 -1.48
CA GLU A 512 -7.53 -12.62 -0.18
C GLU A 512 -7.33 -11.58 0.94
N ARG A 513 -6.77 -10.40 0.61
CA ARG A 513 -6.50 -9.34 1.59
C ARG A 513 -7.52 -8.22 1.46
N GLU A 514 -8.24 -7.96 2.54
CA GLU A 514 -9.11 -6.79 2.71
C GLU A 514 -8.41 -5.71 3.54
N THR A 515 -8.69 -4.45 3.25
CA THR A 515 -8.28 -3.31 4.08
C THR A 515 -9.36 -2.24 4.06
N VAL A 516 -9.71 -1.71 5.24
CA VAL A 516 -10.79 -0.74 5.43
C VAL A 516 -10.24 0.52 6.11
N TYR A 517 -10.23 1.63 5.39
CA TYR A 517 -9.93 2.96 5.93
C TYR A 517 -11.23 3.70 6.28
N LYS A 518 -11.29 4.38 7.42
CA LYS A 518 -12.46 5.21 7.82
C LYS A 518 -12.10 6.69 7.86
N PHE A 519 -12.94 7.53 7.26
CA PHE A 519 -12.75 8.97 7.25
C PHE A 519 -13.15 9.63 8.58
N HIS A 520 -12.47 10.72 8.94
CA HIS A 520 -12.78 11.48 10.14
C HIS A 520 -14.14 12.18 10.02
N SER A 521 -14.81 12.43 11.15
CA SER A 521 -16.21 12.91 11.21
C SER A 521 -16.49 14.27 10.57
N ARG A 522 -15.46 15.01 10.16
CA ARG A 522 -15.55 16.35 9.55
C ARG A 522 -14.95 16.40 8.13
N GLN A 523 -14.79 15.26 7.48
CA GLN A 523 -14.18 15.17 6.15
C GLN A 523 -15.17 15.62 5.05
N LEU A 524 -14.76 16.59 4.23
CA LEU A 524 -15.54 17.20 3.15
C LEU A 524 -14.71 17.21 1.86
N ILE A 525 -15.34 16.98 0.70
CA ILE A 525 -14.75 17.19 -0.62
C ILE A 525 -15.54 18.28 -1.35
N LYS A 526 -14.90 19.38 -1.75
CA LYS A 526 -15.53 20.42 -2.58
C LYS A 526 -15.64 19.96 -4.05
N PRO A 527 -16.49 20.60 -4.89
CA PRO A 527 -16.49 20.38 -6.33
C PRO A 527 -15.07 20.46 -6.92
N GLY A 528 -14.65 19.42 -7.64
CA GLY A 528 -13.33 19.33 -8.27
C GLY A 528 -12.14 19.08 -7.32
N ASP A 529 -12.31 19.14 -5.99
CA ASP A 529 -11.25 18.74 -5.05
C ASP A 529 -11.05 17.21 -5.08
N THR A 530 -9.83 16.77 -4.73
CA THR A 530 -9.49 15.35 -4.57
C THR A 530 -8.98 15.04 -3.16
N ILE A 531 -9.21 13.81 -2.71
CA ILE A 531 -8.59 13.27 -1.49
C ILE A 531 -7.83 12.00 -1.84
N THR A 532 -6.54 11.96 -1.50
CA THR A 532 -5.69 10.78 -1.67
C THR A 532 -5.41 10.14 -0.32
N VAL A 533 -5.77 8.87 -0.16
CA VAL A 533 -5.47 8.02 1.00
C VAL A 533 -4.29 7.11 0.65
N TRP A 534 -3.13 7.44 1.21
CA TRP A 534 -1.86 6.75 1.00
C TRP A 534 -1.63 5.61 1.98
N SER A 535 -1.05 4.52 1.50
CA SER A 535 -0.56 3.39 2.29
C SER A 535 0.54 3.81 3.28
N ALA A 536 0.66 3.14 4.43
CA ALA A 536 1.67 3.45 5.45
C ALA A 536 3.13 3.30 4.98
N ASP A 537 3.38 2.52 3.93
CA ASP A 537 4.70 2.29 3.32
C ASP A 537 4.98 3.14 2.07
N SER A 538 4.05 4.00 1.67
CA SER A 538 4.21 4.90 0.52
C SER A 538 5.39 5.88 0.64
N GLY A 539 5.83 6.18 1.87
CA GLY A 539 6.83 7.20 2.18
C GLY A 539 6.29 8.63 2.23
N GLU A 540 5.01 8.84 1.89
CA GLU A 540 4.39 10.16 1.84
C GLU A 540 4.04 10.74 3.23
N LYS A 541 3.84 12.06 3.27
CA LYS A 541 3.50 12.78 4.51
C LYS A 541 2.03 13.20 4.52
N SER A 542 1.35 12.95 5.64
CA SER A 542 -0.06 13.30 5.81
C SER A 542 -0.24 14.82 5.88
N ALA A 543 -1.05 15.38 4.98
CA ALA A 543 -1.45 16.78 4.93
C ALA A 543 -2.98 16.89 4.74
N PRO A 544 -3.77 16.70 5.82
CA PRO A 544 -5.23 16.85 5.77
C PRO A 544 -5.64 18.28 5.36
N PRO A 545 -6.76 18.45 4.63
CA PRO A 545 -7.80 17.45 4.38
C PRO A 545 -7.57 16.57 3.13
N SER A 546 -6.66 16.92 2.21
CA SER A 546 -6.56 16.32 0.87
C SER A 546 -5.54 15.18 0.74
N GLN A 547 -4.52 15.13 1.59
CA GLN A 547 -3.58 14.00 1.64
C GLN A 547 -3.63 13.34 3.01
N LEU A 548 -4.05 12.09 3.05
CA LEU A 548 -4.22 11.31 4.27
C LEU A 548 -3.30 10.08 4.18
N VAL A 549 -2.49 9.83 5.21
CA VAL A 549 -1.66 8.61 5.28
C VAL A 549 -2.24 7.64 6.31
N MET A 550 -2.39 6.38 5.92
CA MET A 550 -2.86 5.30 6.78
C MET A 550 -1.86 5.01 7.90
N LYS A 551 -2.35 4.68 9.10
CA LYS A 551 -1.50 4.27 10.22
C LYS A 551 -1.47 2.75 10.32
N ASN A 552 -0.29 2.16 10.15
CA ASN A 552 -0.03 0.73 10.31
C ASN A 552 -0.94 -0.18 9.44
N GLN A 553 -1.37 0.32 8.28
CA GLN A 553 -2.18 -0.40 7.29
C GLN A 553 -1.66 -0.08 5.88
N GLN A 554 -1.80 -1.04 4.96
CA GLN A 554 -1.38 -0.93 3.57
C GLN A 554 -2.53 -1.32 2.65
N TRP A 555 -2.64 -0.71 1.46
CA TRP A 555 -3.65 -1.18 0.51
C TRP A 555 -3.24 -2.52 -0.13
N PRO A 556 -4.18 -3.44 -0.37
CA PRO A 556 -3.86 -4.74 -0.95
C PRO A 556 -3.55 -4.58 -2.45
N ALA A 557 -2.33 -4.95 -2.83
CA ALA A 557 -1.86 -4.99 -4.21
C ALA A 557 -2.13 -6.37 -4.84
N GLY A 558 -2.40 -6.41 -6.15
CA GLY A 558 -2.62 -7.68 -6.85
C GLY A 558 -3.14 -7.56 -8.28
N ASP A 559 -3.36 -8.72 -8.89
CA ASP A 559 -3.81 -8.85 -10.28
C ASP A 559 -5.30 -8.54 -10.47
N HIS A 560 -6.08 -8.55 -9.39
CA HIS A 560 -7.46 -8.08 -9.34
C HIS A 560 -7.64 -7.30 -8.04
N VAL A 561 -7.95 -6.00 -8.17
CA VAL A 561 -8.19 -5.08 -7.05
C VAL A 561 -9.59 -4.51 -7.20
N LYS A 562 -10.50 -4.80 -6.25
CA LYS A 562 -11.81 -4.12 -6.12
C LYS A 562 -11.75 -3.15 -4.94
N THR A 563 -11.97 -1.87 -5.20
CA THR A 563 -12.08 -0.82 -4.19
C THR A 563 -13.50 -0.27 -4.19
N VAL A 564 -14.08 -0.10 -3.01
CA VAL A 564 -15.44 0.40 -2.80
C VAL A 564 -15.42 1.49 -1.73
N LEU A 565 -16.12 2.59 -2.00
CA LEU A 565 -16.46 3.64 -1.06
C LEU A 565 -17.84 3.31 -0.47
N VAL A 566 -17.91 3.17 0.85
CA VAL A 566 -19.10 2.74 1.61
C VAL A 566 -19.49 3.85 2.57
N ASP A 567 -20.78 4.16 2.66
CA ASP A 567 -21.33 5.16 3.59
C ASP A 567 -21.37 4.63 5.06
N PRO A 568 -21.95 5.38 6.02
CA PRO A 568 -22.09 4.92 7.42
C PRO A 568 -23.17 3.86 7.64
N GLU A 569 -24.09 3.67 6.68
CA GLU A 569 -25.24 2.75 6.78
C GLU A 569 -24.94 1.38 6.13
N GLY A 570 -23.97 1.32 5.23
CA GLY A 570 -23.47 0.12 4.56
C GLY A 570 -23.65 0.09 3.04
N ALA A 571 -24.10 1.17 2.41
CA ALA A 571 -24.33 1.26 0.96
C ALA A 571 -23.02 1.48 0.18
N GLU A 572 -22.86 0.80 -0.98
CA GLU A 572 -21.74 1.04 -1.91
C GLU A 572 -21.99 2.34 -2.70
N MET A 573 -21.36 3.45 -2.30
CA MET A 573 -21.55 4.78 -2.91
C MET A 573 -20.74 4.98 -4.19
N ALA A 574 -19.60 4.32 -4.31
CA ALA A 574 -18.81 4.22 -5.53
C ALA A 574 -17.92 2.98 -5.50
N MET A 575 -17.61 2.43 -6.67
CA MET A 575 -16.76 1.26 -6.83
C MET A 575 -15.80 1.43 -8.01
N ARG A 576 -14.59 0.88 -7.88
CA ARG A 576 -13.60 0.79 -8.95
C ARG A 576 -12.89 -0.54 -8.87
N GLU A 577 -12.83 -1.23 -10.00
CA GLU A 577 -12.27 -2.57 -10.12
C GLU A 577 -11.23 -2.59 -11.25
N SER A 578 -10.01 -3.04 -10.94
CA SER A 578 -8.94 -3.20 -11.93
C SER A 578 -8.56 -4.67 -12.02
N VAL A 579 -8.55 -5.21 -13.24
CA VAL A 579 -8.16 -6.60 -13.53
C VAL A 579 -6.98 -6.59 -14.50
N ALA A 580 -5.94 -7.34 -14.19
CA ALA A 580 -4.76 -7.50 -15.03
C ALA A 580 -5.09 -8.31 -16.28
N GLU A 581 -4.72 -7.76 -17.43
CA GLU A 581 -4.85 -8.40 -18.74
C GLU A 581 -3.45 -8.70 -19.28
N LEU A 582 -3.15 -9.99 -19.49
CA LEU A 582 -1.88 -10.44 -20.05
C LEU A 582 -2.01 -10.46 -21.57
N GLN A 583 -1.43 -9.44 -22.23
CA GLN A 583 -1.46 -9.33 -23.69
C GLN A 583 -0.50 -10.35 -24.32
N VAL A 584 -0.98 -11.59 -24.48
CA VAL A 584 -0.30 -12.64 -25.22
C VAL A 584 -0.37 -12.31 -26.71
N GLY A 585 0.77 -11.96 -27.31
CA GLY A 585 0.88 -11.73 -28.74
C GLY A 585 0.58 -13.01 -29.54
N SER A 586 -0.68 -13.18 -29.93
CA SER A 586 -1.09 -14.22 -30.88
C SER A 586 -0.56 -13.86 -32.26
N PHE A 587 0.34 -14.68 -32.80
CA PHE A 587 0.79 -14.52 -34.18
C PHE A 587 -0.30 -15.09 -35.10
N GLY A 588 -1.11 -14.20 -35.68
CA GLY A 588 -2.12 -14.56 -36.66
C GLY A 588 -1.48 -15.25 -37.87
N GLN A 589 -2.00 -16.42 -38.21
CA GLN A 589 -1.71 -17.09 -39.47
C GLN A 589 -2.77 -16.63 -40.48
N ASP A 590 -2.55 -15.46 -41.07
CA ASP A 590 -3.42 -14.90 -42.11
C ASP A 590 -2.89 -15.22 -43.50
N ASP A 591 -3.79 -15.68 -44.37
CA ASP A 591 -3.48 -16.15 -45.73
C ASP A 591 -3.40 -15.00 -46.75
N GLU A 592 -2.48 -15.16 -47.69
CA GLU A 592 -2.61 -14.83 -49.13
C GLU A 592 -3.61 -13.71 -49.51
N GLN A 593 -3.16 -12.45 -49.52
CA GLN A 593 -3.84 -11.39 -50.30
C GLN A 593 -2.89 -10.31 -50.86
N ASP A 594 -2.76 -10.37 -52.18
CA ASP A 594 -2.43 -9.34 -53.20
C ASP A 594 -1.85 -7.96 -52.75
N PRO A 595 -0.62 -7.59 -53.13
CA PRO A 595 0.04 -6.34 -52.70
C PRO A 595 -0.32 -5.08 -53.52
N ASP A 596 -1.21 -5.13 -54.52
CA ASP A 596 -1.30 -4.07 -55.56
C ASP A 596 -2.28 -2.90 -55.28
N GLN A 597 -2.53 -2.56 -54.00
CA GLN A 597 -3.31 -1.36 -53.62
C GLN A 597 -2.45 -0.20 -53.07
N ARG A 598 -1.66 0.35 -54.01
CA ARG A 598 -1.35 1.78 -54.23
C ARG A 598 -1.32 2.76 -53.05
N CYS A 599 -0.19 3.47 -53.02
CA CYS A 599 -0.02 4.81 -52.46
C CYS A 599 -1.06 5.85 -52.92
N SER A 600 -1.58 6.64 -51.97
CA SER A 600 -1.65 8.11 -52.05
C SER A 600 -1.67 8.67 -50.62
N LEU A 601 -0.63 9.39 -50.14
CA LEU A 601 -0.40 10.81 -50.38
C LEU A 601 -1.61 11.71 -50.02
N MET A 602 -1.70 12.09 -48.75
CA MET A 602 -1.31 13.45 -48.29
C MET A 602 -0.71 13.38 -46.88
#